data_AF-A0AAW4MY32-F1
#
_entry.id   AF-A0AAW4MY32-F1
#
_cell.length_a   1.000
_cell.length_b   1.000
_cell.length_c   1.000
_cell.angle_alpha   90.00
_cell.angle_beta   90.00
_cell.angle_gamma   90.00
#
_symmetry.space_group_name_H-M   'P 1'
#
loop_
_entity.id
_entity.type
_entity.pdbx_description
1 polymer ?
#
loop_
_entity_poly.entity_id
_entity_poly.type
_entity_poly.pdbx_seq_one_letter_code
_entity_poly.pdbx_strand_id
1 'polypeptide(L)'
;MNIYPFAFDEIFDIDLTGKFVVTGLFTSMRRSDVVHYIYSHGGTVLSAPTRATDYLIVGGEKSKTWKYGQYGTKIRKGLDLREKDEKILIISEEDFMRCIGG
;
A
#
# COMPACT_ATOMS: atom_id res chain seq x y z
N MET A 1 4.62 -17.10 5.02
CA MET A 1 3.52 -17.11 6.00
C MET A 1 3.13 -15.67 6.23
N ASN A 2 1.95 -15.27 5.75
CA ASN A 2 1.46 -13.90 5.87
C ASN A 2 1.24 -13.60 7.37
N ILE A 3 1.97 -12.61 7.91
CA ILE A 3 1.92 -12.23 9.33
C ILE A 3 0.87 -11.15 9.62
N TYR A 4 0.19 -10.68 8.59
CA TYR A 4 -0.90 -9.72 8.70
C TYR A 4 -2.21 -10.44 9.02
N PRO A 5 -3.09 -9.87 9.87
CA PRO A 5 -4.42 -10.42 10.12
C PRO A 5 -5.38 -10.20 8.92
N PHE A 6 -4.85 -9.83 7.76
CA PHE A 6 -5.57 -9.57 6.52
C PHE A 6 -4.77 -10.10 5.32
N ALA A 7 -5.48 -10.40 4.24
CA ALA A 7 -4.88 -10.77 2.97
C ALA A 7 -4.57 -9.50 2.15
N PHE A 8 -3.46 -9.53 1.43
CA PHE A 8 -3.21 -8.57 0.35
C PHE A 8 -4.09 -8.93 -0.84
N ASP A 9 -4.50 -7.92 -1.58
CA ASP A 9 -5.20 -8.08 -2.85
C ASP A 9 -4.16 -8.42 -3.93
N GLU A 10 -4.43 -9.50 -4.67
CA GLU A 10 -3.61 -9.87 -5.83
C GLU A 10 -4.04 -9.01 -7.02
N ILE A 11 -3.11 -8.21 -7.54
CA ILE A 11 -3.33 -7.37 -8.72
C ILE A 11 -2.39 -7.80 -9.85
N PHE A 12 -2.88 -7.71 -11.08
CA PHE A 12 -2.09 -7.98 -12.29
C PHE A 12 -1.65 -6.69 -12.99
N ASP A 13 -2.44 -5.64 -12.85
CA ASP A 13 -2.21 -4.32 -13.43
C ASP A 13 -2.46 -3.26 -12.35
N ILE A 14 -1.76 -2.13 -12.46
CA ILE A 14 -1.87 -1.03 -11.52
C ILE A 14 -2.18 0.27 -12.26
N ASP A 15 -3.31 0.88 -11.94
CA ASP A 15 -3.66 2.18 -12.50
C ASP A 15 -2.87 3.29 -11.81
N LEU A 16 -1.69 3.60 -12.36
CA LEU A 16 -0.79 4.62 -11.84
C LEU A 16 -1.37 6.05 -11.87
N THR A 17 -2.53 6.27 -12.48
CA THR A 17 -3.23 7.57 -12.47
C THR A 17 -4.12 7.77 -11.23
N GLY A 18 -4.36 6.71 -10.46
CA GLY A 18 -5.18 6.72 -9.26
C GLY A 18 -4.55 7.40 -8.04
N LYS A 19 -5.24 7.28 -6.89
CA LYS A 19 -4.76 7.79 -5.60
C LYS A 19 -4.15 6.68 -4.77
N PHE A 20 -2.89 6.88 -4.43
CA PHE A 20 -2.07 5.91 -3.72
C PHE A 20 -1.77 6.36 -2.30
N VAL A 21 -1.66 5.41 -1.38
CA VAL A 21 -1.12 5.64 -0.05
C VAL A 21 0.00 4.67 0.18
N VAL A 22 1.15 5.21 0.56
CA VAL A 22 2.37 4.44 0.78
C VAL A 22 2.59 4.34 2.29
N THR A 23 2.63 3.13 2.86
CA THR A 23 2.79 2.89 4.30
C THR A 23 3.75 1.74 4.59
N GLY A 24 4.38 1.76 5.76
CA GLY A 24 5.39 0.77 6.13
C GLY A 24 6.80 1.16 5.68
N LEU A 25 7.72 0.23 5.89
CA LEU A 25 9.13 0.34 5.50
C LEU A 25 9.32 -0.44 4.20
N PHE A 26 9.86 0.24 3.20
CA PHE A 26 10.13 -0.33 1.88
C PHE A 26 11.58 -0.78 1.85
N THR A 27 11.75 -2.06 1.54
CA THR A 27 13.08 -2.71 1.50
C THR A 27 13.59 -2.86 0.10
N SER A 28 12.66 -3.11 -0.82
CA SER A 28 12.99 -3.51 -2.17
C SER A 28 13.12 -2.29 -3.08
N MET A 29 12.37 -1.22 -2.77
CA MET A 29 12.46 0.08 -3.44
C MET A 29 12.52 1.20 -2.39
N ARG A 30 13.13 2.35 -2.71
CA ARG A 30 13.02 3.51 -1.80
C ARG A 30 11.61 4.06 -1.89
N ARG A 31 11.04 4.41 -0.74
CA ARG A 31 9.74 5.11 -0.66
C ARG A 31 9.68 6.33 -1.60
N SER A 32 10.78 7.06 -1.73
CA SER A 32 10.90 8.19 -2.65
C SER A 32 10.72 7.79 -4.12
N ASP A 33 11.26 6.65 -4.53
CA ASP A 33 11.19 6.17 -5.91
C ASP A 33 9.77 5.73 -6.25
N VAL A 34 9.10 5.00 -5.35
CA VAL A 34 7.67 4.64 -5.49
C VAL A 34 6.83 5.90 -5.71
N VAL A 35 7.03 6.89 -4.85
CA VAL A 35 6.28 8.16 -4.89
C VAL A 35 6.55 8.91 -6.19
N HIS A 36 7.83 9.04 -6.57
CA HIS A 36 8.23 9.69 -7.80
C HIS A 36 7.65 8.98 -9.03
N TYR A 37 7.65 7.64 -9.03
CA TYR A 37 7.10 6.82 -10.10
C TYR A 37 5.60 7.07 -10.28
N ILE A 38 4.82 7.02 -9.19
CA ILE A 38 3.38 7.32 -9.21
C ILE A 38 3.12 8.73 -9.77
N TYR A 39 3.83 9.74 -9.27
CA TYR A 39 3.66 11.11 -9.76
C TYR A 39 4.06 11.28 -11.23
N SER A 40 5.10 10.59 -11.69
CA SER A 40 5.56 10.65 -13.09
C SER A 40 4.54 10.07 -14.07
N HIS A 41 3.66 9.19 -13.60
CA HIS A 41 2.60 8.55 -14.39
C HIS A 41 1.23 9.23 -14.21
N GLY A 42 1.16 10.36 -13.50
CA GLY A 42 -0.08 11.13 -13.32
C GLY A 42 -0.88 10.79 -12.06
N GLY A 43 -0.40 9.87 -11.24
CA GLY A 43 -1.03 9.51 -9.97
C GLY A 43 -0.74 10.49 -8.84
N THR A 44 -1.46 10.32 -7.74
CA THR A 44 -1.29 11.14 -6.54
C THR A 44 -0.99 10.28 -5.33
N VAL A 45 0.06 10.62 -4.58
CA VAL A 45 0.33 9.98 -3.29
C VAL A 45 -0.24 10.79 -2.14
N LEU A 46 -1.22 10.21 -1.45
CA LEU A 46 -1.85 10.76 -0.26
C LEU A 46 -1.06 10.38 1.01
N SER A 47 -1.10 11.29 1.98
CA SER A 47 -0.45 11.09 3.28
C SER A 47 -1.19 10.10 4.17
N ALA A 48 -2.48 9.87 3.95
CA ALA A 48 -3.33 8.96 4.70
C ALA A 48 -4.42 8.35 3.79
N PRO A 49 -4.91 7.14 4.10
CA PRO A 49 -6.02 6.56 3.36
C PRO A 49 -7.32 7.30 3.67
N THR A 50 -8.05 7.56 2.61
CA THR A 50 -9.31 8.32 2.56
C THR A 50 -10.27 7.60 1.64
N ARG A 51 -11.52 8.10 1.57
CA ARG A 51 -12.55 7.51 0.70
C ARG A 51 -12.25 7.51 -0.79
N ALA A 52 -11.32 8.37 -1.20
CA ALA A 52 -10.89 8.47 -2.58
C ALA A 52 -9.59 7.70 -2.83
N THR A 53 -9.09 6.91 -1.87
CA THR A 53 -7.87 6.14 -2.02
C THR A 53 -8.19 4.84 -2.74
N ASP A 54 -7.58 4.65 -3.90
CA ASP A 54 -7.74 3.44 -4.71
C ASP A 54 -6.79 2.34 -4.24
N TYR A 55 -5.54 2.69 -3.92
CA TYR A 55 -4.50 1.71 -3.58
C TYR A 55 -3.74 2.07 -2.30
N LEU A 56 -3.58 1.09 -1.42
CA LEU A 56 -2.75 1.15 -0.23
C LEU A 56 -1.56 0.20 -0.38
N ILE A 57 -0.37 0.77 -0.62
CA ILE A 57 0.87 0.02 -0.76
C ILE A 57 1.51 -0.16 0.61
N VAL A 58 1.69 -1.41 1.01
CA VAL A 58 2.29 -1.80 2.29
C VAL A 58 3.70 -2.33 2.07
N GLY A 59 4.70 -1.63 2.60
CA GLY A 59 6.09 -2.07 2.65
C GLY A 59 6.30 -3.25 3.59
N GLY A 60 7.14 -4.20 3.17
CA GLY A 60 7.34 -5.51 3.80
C GLY A 60 8.29 -5.53 4.98
N GLU A 61 9.02 -4.44 5.30
CA GLU A 61 9.95 -4.48 6.43
C GLU A 61 9.24 -4.36 7.79
N LYS A 62 9.54 -5.34 8.64
CA LYS A 62 9.17 -5.40 10.04
C LYS A 62 9.93 -4.30 10.78
N SER A 63 9.24 -3.33 11.37
CA SER A 63 9.81 -2.76 12.59
C SER A 63 9.78 -3.86 13.65
N LYS A 64 10.93 -4.23 14.23
CA LYS A 64 11.10 -5.33 15.22
C LYS A 64 10.09 -5.32 16.39
N THR A 65 9.37 -4.22 16.58
CA THR A 65 8.37 -3.98 17.64
C THR A 65 7.00 -4.63 17.38
N TRP A 66 6.79 -5.33 16.27
CA TRP A 66 5.48 -5.90 15.92
C TRP A 66 5.10 -7.16 16.72
N LYS A 67 5.94 -7.57 17.68
CA LYS A 67 5.58 -8.57 18.71
C LYS A 67 4.30 -8.22 19.49
N TYR A 68 3.81 -6.98 19.41
CA TYR A 68 2.57 -6.52 20.06
C TYR A 68 1.44 -6.08 19.10
N GLY A 69 1.51 -6.42 17.81
CA GLY A 69 0.31 -6.43 16.96
C GLY A 69 -0.30 -5.08 16.54
N GLN A 70 0.47 -3.97 16.54
CA GLN A 70 -0.01 -2.71 15.98
C GLN A 70 0.48 -2.52 14.53
N TYR A 71 -0.31 -3.00 13.58
CA TYR A 71 -0.27 -2.44 12.21
C TYR A 71 -0.50 -0.93 12.31
N GLY A 72 0.25 -0.13 11.54
CA GLY A 72 0.22 1.33 11.63
C GLY A 72 -1.20 1.89 11.44
N THR A 73 -1.47 3.07 11.99
CA THR A 73 -2.79 3.75 11.92
C THR A 73 -3.34 3.87 10.49
N LYS A 74 -2.45 3.92 9.49
CA LYS A 74 -2.80 3.90 8.07
C LYS A 74 -3.39 2.57 7.60
N ILE A 75 -2.76 1.45 7.97
CA ILE A 75 -3.27 0.12 7.61
C ILE A 75 -4.62 -0.11 8.27
N ARG A 76 -4.76 0.23 9.56
CA ARG A 76 -6.05 0.13 10.26
C ARG A 76 -7.15 0.93 9.56
N LYS A 77 -6.83 2.14 9.12
CA LYS A 77 -7.78 3.00 8.43
C LYS A 77 -8.10 2.48 7.03
N GLY A 78 -7.14 1.91 6.30
CA GLY A 78 -7.40 1.24 5.03
C GLY A 78 -8.31 0.02 5.18
N LEU A 79 -8.10 -0.79 6.22
CA LEU A 79 -8.98 -1.91 6.54
C LEU A 79 -10.40 -1.46 6.92
N ASP A 80 -10.52 -0.42 7.75
CA ASP A 80 -11.84 0.16 8.11
C ASP A 80 -12.59 0.70 6.87
N LEU A 81 -11.88 1.31 5.92
CA LEU A 81 -12.46 1.76 4.66
C LEU A 81 -12.88 0.56 3.79
N ARG A 82 -12.06 -0.49 3.71
CA ARG A 82 -12.41 -1.74 3.02
C ARG A 82 -13.65 -2.41 3.61
N GLU A 83 -13.78 -2.45 4.94
CA GLU A 83 -14.97 -2.98 5.62
C GLU A 83 -16.23 -2.13 5.37
N LYS A 84 -16.06 -0.85 5.00
CA LYS A 84 -17.15 0.07 4.64
C LYS A 84 -17.59 -0.04 3.17
N ASP A 85 -17.26 -1.15 2.51
CA ASP A 85 -17.55 -1.42 1.10
C ASP A 85 -16.81 -0.47 0.13
N GLU A 86 -15.70 0.12 0.57
CA GLU A 86 -14.87 0.92 -0.33
C GLU A 86 -13.94 0.03 -1.17
N LYS A 87 -13.78 0.41 -2.44
CA LYS A 87 -12.94 -0.28 -3.43
C LYS A 87 -11.43 -0.03 -3.23
N ILE A 88 -10.99 0.03 -1.98
CA ILE A 88 -9.57 0.21 -1.66
C ILE A 88 -8.84 -1.14 -1.79
N LEU A 89 -7.82 -1.17 -2.63
CA LEU A 89 -6.96 -2.33 -2.84
C LEU A 89 -5.73 -2.23 -1.95
N ILE A 90 -5.48 -3.25 -1.14
CA ILE A 90 -4.34 -3.30 -0.23
C ILE A 90 -3.31 -4.24 -0.82
N ILE A 91 -2.22 -3.68 -1.35
CA ILE A 91 -1.20 -4.44 -2.07
C ILE A 91 0.14 -4.37 -1.34
N SER A 92 0.97 -5.38 -1.55
CA SER A 92 2.33 -5.39 -1.01
C SER A 92 3.29 -4.57 -1.89
N GLU A 93 4.45 -4.17 -1.36
CA GLU A 93 5.50 -3.56 -2.20
C GLU A 93 5.97 -4.51 -3.32
N GLU A 94 5.91 -5.83 -3.10
CA GLU A 94 6.29 -6.83 -4.10
C GLU A 94 5.32 -6.85 -5.28
N ASP A 95 4.01 -6.79 -5.01
CA ASP A 95 2.98 -6.71 -6.06
C ASP A 95 3.10 -5.41 -6.85
N PHE A 96 3.30 -4.29 -6.16
CA PHE A 96 3.55 -3.01 -6.81
C PHE A 96 4.75 -3.08 -7.76
N MET A 97 5.88 -3.60 -7.29
CA MET A 97 7.09 -3.77 -8.11
C MET A 97 6.88 -4.71 -9.29
N ARG A 98 6.11 -5.79 -9.12
CA ARG A 98 5.78 -6.69 -10.23
C ARG A 98 5.00 -5.97 -11.32
N CYS A 99 4.07 -5.09 -10.96
CA CYS A 99 3.31 -4.34 -11.94
C CYS A 99 4.13 -3.27 -12.67
N ILE A 100 5.12 -2.65 -12.00
CA ILE A 100 5.93 -1.57 -12.60
C ILE A 100 7.26 -2.03 -13.22
N GLY A 101 7.75 -3.22 -12.84
CA GLY A 101 9.04 -3.78 -13.26
C GLY A 101 8.93 -4.87 -14.32
N GLY A 102 7.75 -5.04 -14.92
CA GLY A 102 7.49 -5.93 -16.06
C GLY A 102 7.93 -5.35 -17.39
#